data_AF-A0A6L9QAV7-F1
#
_entry.id   AF-A0A6L9QAV7-F1
#
_cell.length_a   1.000
_cell.length_b   1.000
_cell.length_c   1.000
_cell.angle_alpha   90.00
_cell.angle_beta   90.00
_cell.angle_gamma   90.00
#
_symmetry.space_group_name_H-M   'P 1'
#
loop_
_entity.id
_entity.type
_entity.pdbx_description
1 polymer ?
#
loop_
_entity_poly.entity_id
_entity_poly.type
_entity_poly.pdbx_seq_one_letter_code
_entity_poly.pdbx_strand_id
1 'polypeptide(L)'
;MLEPQHPVEIGQVYASCDPRGGFPIRVAAYTPGSNRADVVDAQTGKRPRSILTSALHATGTTAAGRERRTGYRLVDGDGHG
;
A
#
# COMPACT_ATOMS: atom_id res chain seq x y z
N MET A 1 15.57 -12.35 5.72
CA MET A 1 15.81 -10.90 5.74
C MET A 1 14.45 -10.24 5.51
N LEU A 2 13.83 -9.71 6.56
CA LEU A 2 12.50 -9.08 6.47
C LEU A 2 12.68 -7.74 5.75
N GLU A 3 11.88 -7.48 4.72
CA GLU A 3 11.86 -6.19 4.04
C GLU A 3 11.61 -5.07 5.06
N PRO A 4 12.24 -3.89 4.93
CA PRO A 4 11.95 -2.78 5.81
C PRO A 4 10.46 -2.49 5.70
N GLN A 5 9.74 -2.82 6.76
CA GLN A 5 8.32 -2.47 6.90
C GLN A 5 8.29 -0.96 6.92
N HIS A 6 7.83 -0.36 5.83
CA HIS A 6 7.68 1.08 5.81
C HIS A 6 6.46 1.43 6.67
N PRO A 7 6.48 2.60 7.33
CA PRO A 7 5.33 3.04 8.09
C PRO A 7 4.14 3.21 7.15
N VAL A 8 3.06 2.49 7.45
CA VAL A 8 1.75 2.70 6.83
C VAL A 8 1.08 3.84 7.58
N GLU A 9 0.59 4.83 6.84
CA GLU A 9 -0.02 6.03 7.40
C GLU A 9 -1.33 6.33 6.68
N ILE A 10 -2.24 6.99 7.40
CA ILE A 10 -3.52 7.41 6.85
C ILE A 10 -3.28 8.46 5.76
N GLY A 11 -3.98 8.33 4.64
CA GLY A 11 -3.85 9.24 3.49
C GLY A 11 -2.89 8.76 2.40
N GLN A 12 -1.96 7.85 2.71
CA GLN A 12 -1.04 7.29 1.72
C GLN A 12 -1.79 6.57 0.58
N VAL A 13 -1.33 6.78 -0.65
CA VAL A 13 -1.87 6.16 -1.86
C VAL A 13 -0.92 5.11 -2.39
N TYR A 14 -1.48 3.95 -2.73
CA TYR A 14 -0.75 2.82 -3.28
C TYR A 14 -1.36 2.36 -4.60
N ALA A 15 -0.50 2.04 -5.57
CA ALA A 15 -0.89 1.45 -6.84
C ALA A 15 -0.72 -0.07 -6.82
N SER A 16 -1.60 -0.79 -7.51
CA SER A 16 -1.49 -2.24 -7.66
C SER A 16 -0.17 -2.63 -8.33
N CYS A 17 0.53 -3.61 -7.74
CA CYS A 17 1.70 -4.24 -8.37
C CYS A 17 1.29 -5.39 -9.29
N ASP A 18 0.04 -5.82 -9.29
CA ASP A 18 -0.42 -6.93 -10.14
C ASP A 18 -0.43 -6.51 -11.62
N PRO A 19 0.16 -7.31 -12.53
CA PRO A 19 0.23 -6.99 -13.96
C PRO A 19 -1.14 -7.00 -14.65
N ARG A 20 -2.17 -7.62 -14.06
CA ARG A 20 -3.57 -7.52 -14.53
C ARG A 20 -4.15 -6.13 -14.25
N GLY A 21 -3.44 -5.30 -13.51
CA GLY A 21 -3.85 -3.97 -13.10
C GLY A 21 -4.78 -3.99 -11.90
N GLY A 22 -5.11 -2.80 -11.43
CA GLY A 22 -6.02 -2.60 -10.32
C GLY A 22 -6.16 -1.11 -10.02
N PHE A 23 -7.27 -0.74 -9.38
CA PHE A 23 -7.47 0.63 -8.95
C PHE A 23 -6.46 0.99 -7.85
N PRO A 24 -5.92 2.22 -7.86
CA PRO A 24 -5.13 2.72 -6.75
C PRO A 24 -5.99 2.77 -5.49
N ILE A 25 -5.36 2.50 -4.35
CA ILE A 25 -6.01 2.51 -3.05
C ILE A 25 -5.40 3.59 -2.17
N ARG A 26 -6.23 4.17 -1.30
CA ARG A 26 -5.80 5.12 -0.27
C ARG A 26 -6.08 4.52 1.10
N VAL A 27 -5.13 4.65 2.03
CA VAL A 27 -5.33 4.27 3.42
C VAL A 27 -6.33 5.22 4.06
N ALA A 28 -7.50 4.71 4.42
CA ALA A 28 -8.57 5.46 5.06
C ALA A 28 -8.42 5.44 6.59
N ALA A 29 -7.99 4.32 7.16
CA ALA A 29 -7.68 4.19 8.58
C ALA A 29 -6.58 3.16 8.79
N TYR A 30 -5.72 3.41 9.77
CA TYR A 30 -4.71 2.46 10.19
C TYR A 30 -4.45 2.62 11.69
N THR A 31 -4.39 1.50 12.40
CA THR A 31 -3.96 1.45 13.79
C THR A 31 -2.47 1.05 13.81
N PRO A 32 -1.57 1.89 14.33
CA PRO A 32 -0.15 1.55 14.42
C PRO A 32 0.08 0.21 15.12
N GLY A 33 0.86 -0.67 14.49
CA GLY A 33 1.12 -2.02 15.00
C GLY A 33 0.06 -3.07 14.61
N SER A 34 -1.04 -2.67 13.99
CA SER A 34 -1.98 -3.61 13.37
C SER A 34 -1.36 -4.24 12.12
N ASN A 35 -1.72 -5.51 11.88
CA ASN A 35 -1.37 -6.23 10.65
C ASN A 35 -2.34 -5.92 9.50
N ARG A 36 -3.36 -5.09 9.73
CA ARG A 36 -4.36 -4.69 8.76
C ARG A 36 -4.53 -3.18 8.70
N ALA A 37 -4.76 -2.68 7.50
CA ALA A 37 -5.14 -1.31 7.22
C ALA A 37 -6.47 -1.29 6.44
N ASP A 38 -7.32 -0.31 6.76
CA ASP A 38 -8.55 -0.05 6.02
C ASP A 38 -8.26 0.89 4.87
N VAL A 39 -8.63 0.47 3.68
CA VAL A 39 -8.34 1.19 2.44
C VAL A 39 -9.61 1.40 1.64
N VAL A 40 -9.61 2.47 0.87
CA VAL A 40 -10.66 2.82 -0.09
C VAL A 40 -10.04 3.01 -1.47
N ASP A 41 -10.87 3.02 -2.51
CA ASP A 41 -10.48 3.47 -3.84
C ASP A 41 -9.94 4.91 -3.77
N ALA A 42 -8.73 5.14 -4.29
CA ALA A 42 -8.05 6.42 -4.14
C ALA A 42 -8.72 7.55 -4.94
N GLN A 43 -9.45 7.23 -6.01
CA GLN A 43 -10.08 8.23 -6.88
C GLN A 43 -11.48 8.62 -6.39
N THR A 44 -12.26 7.64 -5.92
CA THR A 44 -13.68 7.80 -5.59
C THR A 44 -13.95 7.78 -4.09
N GLY A 45 -13.02 7.31 -3.26
CA GLY A 45 -13.22 7.09 -1.83
C GLY A 45 -14.20 5.96 -1.49
N LYS A 46 -14.63 5.17 -2.49
CA LYS A 46 -15.60 4.07 -2.32
C LYS A 46 -14.88 2.73 -2.13
N ARG A 47 -15.67 1.65 -2.01
CA ARG A 47 -15.19 0.26 -1.90
C ARG A 47 -14.25 0.06 -0.70
N PRO A 48 -14.71 0.36 0.53
CA PRO A 48 -13.90 0.13 1.72
C PRO A 48 -13.56 -1.36 1.84
N ARG A 49 -12.30 -1.66 2.14
CA ARG A 49 -11.82 -3.01 2.40
C ARG A 49 -10.65 -2.99 3.37
N SER A 50 -10.52 -4.03 4.18
CA SER A 50 -9.36 -4.21 5.05
C SER A 50 -8.35 -5.15 4.37
N ILE A 51 -7.10 -4.72 4.24
CA ILE A 51 -6.01 -5.51 3.64
C ILE A 51 -4.85 -5.66 4.61
N LEU A 52 -3.98 -6.64 4.36
CA LEU A 52 -2.77 -6.84 5.15
C LEU A 52 -1.78 -5.70 4.90
N THR A 53 -1.17 -5.19 5.96
CA THR A 53 -0.07 -4.22 5.84
C THR A 53 1.14 -4.80 5.13
N SER A 54 1.35 -6.12 5.21
CA SER A 54 2.38 -6.81 4.44
C SER A 54 2.16 -6.79 2.91
N ALA A 55 0.96 -6.45 2.45
CA ALA A 55 0.67 -6.24 1.04
C ALA A 55 0.88 -4.77 0.60
N LEU A 56 1.22 -3.88 1.53
CA LEU A 56 1.58 -2.49 1.29
C LEU A 56 3.11 -2.40 1.29
N HIS A 57 3.67 -1.97 0.18
CA HIS A 57 5.11 -1.95 -0.06
C HIS A 57 5.58 -0.52 -0.33
N ALA A 58 6.76 -0.16 0.19
CA ALA A 58 7.35 1.14 -0.09
C ALA A 58 7.75 1.28 -1.55
N THR A 59 8.19 0.18 -2.17
CA THR A 59 8.66 0.17 -3.56
C THR A 59 7.99 -0.95 -4.34
N GLY A 60 7.88 -0.75 -5.65
CA GLY A 60 7.43 -1.77 -6.60
C GLY A 60 8.43 -2.90 -6.84
N THR A 61 9.56 -2.91 -6.13
CA THR A 61 10.63 -3.89 -6.30
C THR A 61 10.87 -4.68 -5.01
N THR A 62 11.22 -5.95 -5.16
CA THR A 62 11.65 -6.83 -4.08
C THR A 62 13.12 -6.56 -3.71
N ALA A 63 13.57 -7.07 -2.57
CA ALA A 63 14.98 -6.97 -2.15
C ALA A 63 15.96 -7.60 -3.17
N ALA A 64 15.49 -8.56 -3.97
CA ALA A 64 16.25 -9.18 -5.05
C ALA A 64 16.25 -8.36 -6.36
N GLY A 65 15.72 -7.13 -6.35
CA GLY A 65 15.64 -6.24 -7.51
C GLY A 65 14.56 -6.61 -8.54
N ARG A 66 13.70 -7.58 -8.24
CA ARG A 66 12.61 -8.01 -9.14
C ARG A 66 11.35 -7.19 -8.90
N GLU A 67 10.62 -6.87 -9.96
CA GLU A 67 9.30 -6.24 -9.86
C GLU A 67 8.32 -7.10 -9.05
N ARG A 68 7.59 -6.45 -8.15
CA ARG A 68 6.49 -7.08 -7.43
C ARG A 68 5.35 -7.32 -8.39
N ARG A 69 4.75 -8.49 -8.28
CA ARG A 69 3.56 -8.89 -9.04
C ARG A 69 2.32 -9.02 -8.15
N THR A 70 2.47 -8.71 -6.86
CA THR A 70 1.43 -8.83 -5.84
C THR A 70 1.50 -7.64 -4.89
N GLY A 71 0.39 -7.35 -4.23
CA GLY A 71 0.28 -6.24 -3.30
C GLY A 71 0.19 -4.89 -4.00
N TYR A 72 0.54 -3.84 -3.26
CA TYR A 72 0.43 -2.45 -3.67
C TYR A 72 1.72 -1.72 -3.32
N ARG A 73 2.22 -0.88 -4.23
CA ARG A 73 3.38 -0.02 -4.00
C ARG A 73 2.94 1.40 -3.67
N LEU A 74 3.61 2.03 -2.73
CA LEU A 74 3.45 3.44 -2.43
C LEU A 74 3.71 4.26 -3.70
N VAL A 75 2.79 5.15 -4.04
CA VAL A 75 2.93 6.09 -5.17
C VAL A 75 2.90 7.53 -4.71
N ASP A 76 2.15 7.80 -3.65
CA ASP A 76 2.06 9.09 -3.02
C ASP A 76 2.01 8.83 -1.51
N GLY A 77 3.12 9.10 -0.85
CA GLY A 77 3.10 9.36 0.57
C GLY A 77 3.14 10.86 0.69
N ASP A 78 2.18 11.46 1.39
CA ASP A 78 2.30 12.84 1.84
C ASP A 78 3.52 12.90 2.76
N GLY A 79 4.68 13.04 2.13
CA GLY A 79 5.96 13.18 2.79
C GLY A 79 5.96 14.58 3.36
N HIS A 80 5.51 14.72 4.59
CA HIS A 80 5.71 15.94 5.35
C HIS A 80 7.22 16.10 5.56
N GLY A 81 7.84 16.86 4.65
CA GLY A 81 9.18 17.42 4.76
C GLY A 81 9.10 18.90 5.10
#